data_AF-A0A7V8FVU6-F1
#
_entry.id   AF-A0A7V8FVU6-F1
#
_cell.length_a   1.000
_cell.length_b   1.000
_cell.length_c   1.000
_cell.angle_alpha   90.00
_cell.angle_beta   90.00
_cell.angle_gamma   90.00
#
_symmetry.space_group_name_H-M   'P 1'
#
loop_
_entity.id
_entity.type
_entity.pdbx_description
1 polymer ?
#
loop_
_entity_poly.entity_id
_entity_poly.type
_entity_poly.pdbx_seq_one_letter_code
_entity_poly.pdbx_strand_id
1 'polypeptide(L)'
;MAYGLGELLQSMMNLHEALLIQMNHSDDNPYVAIDYRPTARNSSQEQRYVIDMPDGSRGAIVPTANFDSTPFVRPMEYLLHSMGTLSVAMAQNIVRFEDPHINGGLPRFLAGSDGHGFGAVSKLAGSLLDRIQAETTLTRSSNLVVAGGQLEDVSNAGPNTARKMREALKLMYQLAAMQTLYAAQAVDLRRRDASQPLALGAVTQKLHADFRARSGMMIQDSETRTALAEAERLLKGWSP
;
A
#
# COMPACT_ATOMS: atom_id res chain seq x y z
N MET A 1 -9.70 -10.88 7.46
CA MET A 1 -9.57 -9.95 6.32
C MET A 1 -10.21 -8.60 6.62
N ALA A 2 -11.45 -8.53 7.15
CA ALA A 2 -12.10 -7.26 7.50
C ALA A 2 -11.24 -6.33 8.39
N TYR A 3 -10.66 -6.86 9.48
CA TYR A 3 -9.77 -6.08 10.34
C TYR A 3 -8.51 -5.55 9.63
N GLY A 4 -7.84 -6.39 8.82
CA GLY A 4 -6.67 -5.96 8.05
C GLY A 4 -6.99 -4.94 6.96
N LEU A 5 -8.17 -5.01 6.34
CA LEU A 5 -8.65 -3.97 5.42
C LEU A 5 -8.97 -2.67 6.17
N GLY A 6 -9.60 -2.76 7.34
CA GLY A 6 -9.88 -1.59 8.19
C GLY A 6 -8.60 -0.89 8.63
N GLU A 7 -7.58 -1.65 9.03
CA GLU A 7 -6.26 -1.13 9.39
C GLU A 7 -5.57 -0.44 8.20
N LEU A 8 -5.61 -1.06 7.02
CA LEU A 8 -5.08 -0.46 5.79
C LEU A 8 -5.81 0.85 5.45
N LEU A 9 -7.14 0.89 5.55
CA LEU A 9 -7.92 2.10 5.28
C LEU A 9 -7.58 3.23 6.26
N GLN A 10 -7.51 2.92 7.56
CA GLN A 10 -7.16 3.91 8.57
C GLN A 10 -5.74 4.45 8.37
N SER A 11 -4.77 3.59 8.09
CA SER A 11 -3.39 4.01 7.82
C SER A 11 -3.27 4.85 6.53
N MET A 12 -4.04 4.52 5.49
CA MET A 12 -4.15 5.34 4.28
C MET A 12 -4.71 6.74 4.57
N MET A 13 -5.78 6.83 5.38
CA MET A 13 -6.36 8.12 5.77
C MET A 13 -5.35 8.98 6.55
N ASN A 14 -4.67 8.38 7.52
CA ASN A 14 -3.65 9.08 8.31
C ASN A 14 -2.49 9.60 7.45
N LEU A 15 -2.02 8.79 6.48
CA LEU A 15 -1.00 9.25 5.54
C LEU A 15 -1.53 10.36 4.63
N HIS A 16 -2.77 10.26 4.17
CA HIS A 16 -3.39 11.29 3.34
C HIS A 16 -3.44 12.63 4.07
N GLU A 17 -3.91 12.66 5.32
CA GLU A 17 -3.95 13.87 6.15
C GLU A 17 -2.55 14.46 6.37
N ALA A 18 -1.56 13.63 6.69
CA ALA A 18 -0.19 14.09 6.87
C ALA A 18 0.42 14.68 5.57
N LEU A 19 0.13 14.06 4.42
CA LEU A 19 0.57 14.59 3.12
C LEU A 19 -0.15 15.88 2.76
N LEU A 20 -1.44 16.03 3.06
CA LEU A 20 -2.16 17.28 2.84
C LEU A 20 -1.54 18.43 3.65
N ILE A 21 -1.14 18.18 4.89
CA ILE A 21 -0.42 19.18 5.69
C ILE A 21 0.92 19.49 5.04
N GLN A 22 1.73 18.48 4.74
CA GLN A 22 3.07 18.66 4.15
C GLN A 22 3.03 19.43 2.83
N MET A 23 2.10 19.09 1.93
CA MET A 23 1.98 19.73 0.62
C MET A 23 1.55 21.21 0.70
N ASN A 24 1.00 21.63 1.83
CA ASN A 24 0.55 23.00 2.09
C ASN A 24 1.40 23.70 3.17
N HIS A 25 2.54 23.11 3.54
CA HIS A 25 3.46 23.62 4.53
C HIS A 25 4.71 24.24 3.88
N SER A 26 5.38 25.16 4.58
CA SER A 26 6.65 25.72 4.17
C SER A 26 7.79 24.92 4.78
N ASP A 27 8.45 24.10 3.98
CA ASP A 27 9.57 23.24 4.40
C ASP A 27 10.93 23.98 4.46
N ASP A 28 10.90 25.29 4.21
CA ASP A 28 12.08 26.14 4.15
C ASP A 28 12.81 26.25 5.50
N ASN A 29 14.14 26.21 5.41
CA ASN A 29 15.04 26.63 6.47
C ASN A 29 16.20 27.45 5.87
N PRO A 30 16.37 28.73 6.25
CA PRO A 30 15.54 29.47 7.20
C PRO A 30 14.16 29.84 6.61
N TYR A 31 13.16 29.95 7.48
CA TYR A 31 11.85 30.51 7.15
C TYR A 31 11.91 32.04 7.10
N VAL A 32 11.27 32.63 6.09
CA VAL A 32 11.17 34.08 5.92
C VAL A 32 9.75 34.53 6.25
N ALA A 33 9.62 35.33 7.31
CA ALA A 33 8.37 35.95 7.72
C ALA A 33 8.31 37.41 7.26
N ILE A 34 7.26 37.78 6.53
CA ILE A 34 6.92 39.17 6.22
C ILE A 34 5.93 39.67 7.29
N ASP A 35 6.00 40.96 7.64
CA ASP A 35 5.15 41.59 8.66
C ASP A 35 5.22 40.93 10.05
N TYR A 36 6.41 40.44 10.41
CA TYR A 36 6.67 39.79 11.68
C TYR A 36 6.63 40.79 12.84
N ARG A 37 5.75 40.53 13.81
CA ARG A 37 5.63 41.31 15.04
C ARG A 37 6.08 40.46 16.24
N PRO A 38 7.27 40.70 16.81
CA PRO A 38 7.70 40.00 18.01
C PRO A 38 6.73 40.30 19.15
N THR A 39 6.39 39.28 19.91
CA THR A 39 5.58 39.36 21.13
C THR A 39 6.49 39.42 22.37
N ALA A 40 5.94 39.83 23.51
CA ALA A 40 6.67 39.82 24.78
C ALA A 40 7.11 38.41 25.24
N ARG A 41 6.62 37.34 24.58
CA ARG A 41 7.03 35.96 24.83
C ARG A 41 8.33 35.57 24.10
N ASN A 42 8.78 36.37 23.14
CA ASN A 42 9.95 36.01 22.34
C ASN A 42 11.26 36.18 23.12
N SER A 43 12.12 35.16 23.03
CA SER A 43 13.41 35.16 23.72
C SER A 43 14.37 36.20 23.13
N SER A 44 15.42 36.55 23.87
CA SER A 44 16.48 37.45 23.38
C SER A 44 17.22 36.89 22.17
N GLN A 45 17.18 35.57 21.94
CA GLN A 45 17.71 34.93 20.74
C GLN A 45 16.75 35.13 19.55
N GLU A 46 15.45 34.88 19.73
CA GLU A 46 14.45 35.04 18.67
C GLU A 46 14.36 36.48 18.17
N GLN A 47 14.54 37.46 19.07
CA GLN A 47 14.56 38.88 18.69
C GLN A 47 15.70 39.24 17.73
N ARG A 48 16.78 38.44 17.65
CA ARG A 48 17.90 38.67 16.71
C ARG A 48 17.55 38.32 15.27
N TYR A 49 16.47 37.57 15.05
CA TYR A 49 16.02 37.18 13.72
C TYR A 49 15.16 38.25 13.06
N VAL A 50 14.72 39.27 13.81
CA VAL A 50 13.88 40.36 13.30
C VAL A 50 14.71 41.36 12.50
N ILE A 51 14.18 41.77 11.35
CA ILE A 51 14.80 42.72 10.44
C ILE A 51 13.86 43.90 10.26
N ASP A 52 14.34 45.11 10.59
CA ASP A 52 13.65 46.36 10.25
C ASP A 52 13.87 46.69 8.77
N MET A 53 12.78 46.93 8.04
CA MET A 53 12.83 47.26 6.61
C MET A 53 12.84 48.78 6.39
N PRO A 54 13.36 49.27 5.25
CA PRO A 54 13.43 50.72 4.96
C PRO A 54 12.07 51.42 4.92
N ASP A 55 10.99 50.68 4.64
CA ASP A 55 9.61 51.19 4.60
C ASP A 55 8.93 51.22 5.98
N GLY A 56 9.66 50.87 7.04
CA GLY A 56 9.16 50.81 8.41
C GLY A 56 8.41 49.52 8.77
N SER A 57 8.28 48.57 7.83
CA SER A 57 7.81 47.22 8.14
C SER A 57 8.88 46.40 8.86
N ARG A 58 8.47 45.25 9.42
CA ARG A 58 9.38 44.30 10.07
C ARG A 58 9.20 42.92 9.48
N GLY A 59 10.31 42.27 9.16
CA GLY A 59 10.35 40.86 8.78
C GLY A 59 11.14 40.03 9.78
N ALA A 60 11.23 38.73 9.56
CA ALA A 60 12.16 37.87 10.27
C ALA A 60 12.74 36.76 9.38
N ILE A 61 14.01 36.41 9.62
CA ILE A 61 14.65 35.22 9.03
C ILE A 61 14.92 34.24 10.17
N VAL A 62 14.03 33.26 10.31
CA VAL A 62 13.99 32.36 11.45
C VAL A 62 14.53 31.00 11.04
N PRO A 63 15.59 30.49 11.68
CA PRO A 63 16.01 29.09 11.50
C PRO A 63 14.89 28.15 11.96
N THR A 64 14.57 27.13 11.18
CA THR A 64 13.51 26.17 11.48
C THR A 64 14.01 24.74 11.29
N ALA A 65 13.23 23.79 11.81
CA ALA A 65 13.36 22.37 11.50
C ALA A 65 12.25 21.91 10.53
N ASN A 66 11.69 22.83 9.74
CA ASN A 66 10.52 22.58 8.89
C ASN A 66 10.80 21.56 7.77
N PHE A 67 12.07 21.33 7.44
CA PHE A 67 12.50 20.30 6.50
C PHE A 67 12.42 18.86 7.07
N ASP A 68 12.13 18.69 8.36
CA ASP A 68 11.96 17.36 8.96
C ASP A 68 10.69 16.69 8.43
N SER A 69 10.89 15.66 7.62
CA SER A 69 9.84 14.87 6.97
C SER A 69 9.18 13.82 7.88
N THR A 70 9.59 13.73 9.15
CA THR A 70 9.07 12.73 10.10
C THR A 70 7.53 12.73 10.19
N PRO A 71 6.81 13.87 10.18
CA PRO A 71 5.36 13.90 10.28
C PRO A 71 4.62 13.09 9.20
N PHE A 72 5.15 12.99 7.98
CA PHE A 72 4.54 12.18 6.91
C PHE A 72 5.26 10.86 6.64
N VAL A 73 6.54 10.73 7.01
CA VAL A 73 7.28 9.46 6.91
C VAL A 73 6.73 8.43 7.90
N ARG A 74 6.34 8.82 9.12
CA ARG A 74 5.77 7.89 10.12
C ARG A 74 4.45 7.26 9.68
N PRO A 75 3.44 8.02 9.23
CA PRO A 75 2.24 7.44 8.63
C PRO A 75 2.54 6.54 7.43
N MET A 76 3.56 6.86 6.63
CA MET A 76 3.97 6.03 5.50
C MET A 76 4.54 4.68 5.95
N GLU A 77 5.37 4.65 6.99
CA GLU A 77 5.87 3.41 7.60
C GLU A 77 4.73 2.56 8.16
N TYR A 78 3.74 3.20 8.78
CA TYR A 78 2.58 2.51 9.33
C TYR A 78 1.71 1.88 8.23
N LEU A 79 1.42 2.62 7.16
CA LEU A 79 0.71 2.08 6.00
C LEU A 79 1.46 0.91 5.38
N LEU A 80 2.79 1.03 5.25
CA LEU A 80 3.64 -0.03 4.71
C LEU A 80 3.56 -1.31 5.58
N HIS A 81 3.53 -1.16 6.90
CA HIS A 81 3.33 -2.27 7.82
C HIS A 81 1.95 -2.93 7.65
N SER A 82 0.88 -2.13 7.58
CA SER A 82 -0.49 -2.64 7.39
C SER A 82 -0.65 -3.40 6.05
N MET A 83 0.06 -3.00 4.99
CA MET A 83 0.13 -3.77 3.74
C MET A 83 0.75 -5.16 3.96
N GLY A 84 1.82 -5.25 4.74
CA GLY A 84 2.44 -6.51 5.13
C GLY A 84 1.47 -7.43 5.85
N THR A 85 0.77 -6.91 6.86
CA THR A 85 -0.26 -7.65 7.61
C THR A 85 -1.38 -8.16 6.71
N LEU A 86 -1.90 -7.33 5.80
CA LEU A 86 -2.96 -7.73 4.87
C LEU A 86 -2.49 -8.81 3.89
N SER A 87 -1.24 -8.74 3.41
CA SER A 87 -0.69 -9.67 2.43
C SER A 87 -0.72 -11.14 2.91
N VAL A 88 -0.49 -11.37 4.21
CA VAL A 88 -0.58 -12.70 4.83
C VAL A 88 -1.99 -13.28 4.66
N ALA A 89 -3.02 -12.47 4.92
CA ALA A 89 -4.41 -12.91 4.78
C ALA A 89 -4.79 -13.16 3.32
N MET A 90 -4.28 -12.35 2.38
CA MET A 90 -4.50 -12.55 0.95
C MET A 90 -3.86 -13.86 0.46
N ALA A 91 -2.60 -14.11 0.82
CA ALA A 91 -1.90 -15.35 0.49
C ALA A 91 -2.59 -16.58 1.10
N GLN A 92 -3.04 -16.49 2.35
CA GLN A 92 -3.77 -17.59 3.00
C GLN A 92 -5.10 -17.91 2.28
N ASN A 93 -5.80 -16.91 1.73
CA ASN A 93 -7.02 -17.14 0.97
C ASN A 93 -6.76 -17.90 -0.33
N ILE A 94 -5.62 -17.65 -1.00
CA ILE A 94 -5.21 -18.43 -2.16
C ILE A 94 -5.00 -19.89 -1.77
N VAL A 95 -4.25 -20.15 -0.69
CA VAL A 95 -4.01 -21.51 -0.18
C VAL A 95 -5.32 -22.21 0.20
N ARG A 96 -6.29 -21.49 0.79
CA ARG A 96 -7.60 -22.05 1.15
C ARG A 96 -8.38 -22.57 -0.04
N PHE A 97 -8.27 -21.95 -1.22
CA PHE A 97 -8.97 -22.43 -2.42
C PHE A 97 -8.46 -23.80 -2.90
N GLU A 98 -7.26 -24.19 -2.51
CA GLU A 98 -6.58 -25.37 -3.06
C GLU A 98 -6.99 -26.67 -2.39
N ASP A 99 -7.50 -26.59 -1.17
CA ASP A 99 -7.82 -27.74 -0.34
C ASP A 99 -9.34 -28.01 -0.31
N PRO A 100 -9.81 -29.14 -0.88
CA PRO A 100 -11.21 -29.55 -0.88
C PRO A 100 -11.86 -29.59 0.50
N HIS A 101 -11.07 -29.86 1.56
CA HIS A 101 -11.59 -29.95 2.93
C HIS A 101 -12.05 -28.60 3.48
N ILE A 102 -11.56 -27.49 2.94
CA ILE A 102 -11.81 -26.13 3.46
C ILE A 102 -12.26 -25.13 2.39
N ASN A 103 -12.23 -25.48 1.09
CA ASN A 103 -12.74 -24.65 -0.01
C ASN A 103 -14.24 -24.86 -0.30
N GLY A 104 -14.92 -25.66 0.54
CA GLY A 104 -16.34 -26.00 0.39
C GLY A 104 -16.61 -27.02 -0.72
N GLY A 105 -15.74 -28.03 -0.86
CA GLY A 105 -15.94 -29.19 -1.74
C GLY A 105 -15.55 -28.97 -3.21
N LEU A 106 -14.92 -27.85 -3.55
CA LEU A 106 -14.41 -27.61 -4.90
C LEU A 106 -13.21 -28.54 -5.19
N PRO A 107 -12.97 -28.87 -6.47
CA PRO A 107 -11.81 -29.67 -6.88
C PRO A 107 -10.49 -29.14 -6.32
N ARG A 108 -9.59 -30.07 -5.99
CA ARG A 108 -8.25 -29.72 -5.48
C ARG A 108 -7.55 -28.81 -6.48
N PHE A 109 -6.90 -27.75 -5.97
CA PHE A 109 -6.25 -26.71 -6.78
C PHE A 109 -7.15 -26.00 -7.80
N LEU A 110 -8.47 -26.08 -7.63
CA LEU A 110 -9.46 -25.53 -8.56
C LEU A 110 -9.32 -26.08 -10.00
N ALA A 111 -8.93 -27.35 -10.15
CA ALA A 111 -8.85 -28.00 -11.45
C ALA A 111 -10.21 -28.00 -12.18
N GLY A 112 -10.21 -27.67 -13.48
CA GLY A 112 -11.40 -27.59 -14.32
C GLY A 112 -11.82 -28.92 -14.97
N SER A 113 -10.88 -29.86 -15.06
CA SER A 113 -11.00 -31.23 -15.56
C SER A 113 -9.87 -32.08 -14.95
N ASP A 114 -9.60 -33.26 -15.52
CA ASP A 114 -8.38 -34.02 -15.21
C ASP A 114 -7.14 -33.14 -15.44
N GLY A 115 -6.34 -32.95 -14.39
CA GLY A 115 -5.19 -32.02 -14.39
C GLY A 115 -4.76 -31.58 -12.99
N HIS A 116 -3.71 -30.76 -12.93
CA HIS A 116 -3.17 -30.19 -11.68
C HIS A 116 -3.79 -28.83 -11.31
N GLY A 117 -4.55 -28.20 -12.21
CA GLY A 117 -5.17 -26.91 -11.96
C GLY A 117 -4.12 -25.85 -11.60
N PHE A 118 -4.37 -25.08 -10.54
CA PHE A 118 -3.44 -24.04 -10.08
C PHE A 118 -2.34 -24.53 -9.12
N GLY A 119 -2.13 -25.85 -8.98
CA GLY A 119 -1.22 -26.40 -7.97
C GLY A 119 0.24 -25.95 -8.10
N ALA A 120 0.71 -25.63 -9.31
CA ALA A 120 2.03 -25.03 -9.50
C ALA A 120 2.05 -23.51 -9.29
N VAL A 121 0.96 -22.84 -9.67
CA VAL A 121 0.80 -21.38 -9.61
C VAL A 121 0.76 -20.91 -8.16
N SER A 122 0.21 -21.72 -7.25
CA SER A 122 0.14 -21.49 -5.81
C SER A 122 1.44 -21.05 -5.16
N LYS A 123 2.56 -21.62 -5.61
CA LYS A 123 3.91 -21.33 -5.11
C LYS A 123 4.30 -19.86 -5.32
N LEU A 124 3.73 -19.20 -6.33
CA LEU A 124 3.91 -17.78 -6.57
C LEU A 124 3.33 -16.94 -5.43
N ALA A 125 2.23 -17.36 -4.79
CA ALA A 125 1.67 -16.64 -3.64
C ALA A 125 2.66 -16.57 -2.47
N GLY A 126 3.34 -17.69 -2.18
CA GLY A 126 4.39 -17.74 -1.16
C GLY A 126 5.57 -16.83 -1.51
N SER A 127 6.07 -16.90 -2.74
CA SER A 127 7.17 -16.02 -3.20
C SER A 127 6.79 -14.53 -3.18
N LEU A 128 5.56 -14.19 -3.57
CA LEU A 128 5.05 -12.82 -3.48
C LEU A 128 4.94 -12.36 -2.04
N LEU A 129 4.42 -13.20 -1.14
CA LEU A 129 4.34 -12.91 0.28
C LEU A 129 5.74 -12.61 0.85
N ASP A 130 6.73 -13.46 0.60
CA ASP A 130 8.10 -13.25 1.10
C ASP A 130 8.69 -11.92 0.62
N ARG A 131 8.47 -11.58 -0.67
CA ARG A 131 8.93 -10.30 -1.23
C ARG A 131 8.19 -9.11 -0.62
N ILE A 132 6.89 -9.23 -0.38
CA ILE A 132 6.11 -8.19 0.31
C ILE A 132 6.68 -8.01 1.72
N GLN A 133 6.91 -9.08 2.47
CA GLN A 133 7.43 -9.02 3.84
C GLN A 133 8.83 -8.38 3.91
N ALA A 134 9.69 -8.64 2.93
CA ALA A 134 10.97 -7.95 2.81
C ALA A 134 10.81 -6.42 2.61
N GLU A 135 9.86 -6.01 1.76
CA GLU A 135 9.59 -4.59 1.52
C GLU A 135 8.86 -3.93 2.70
N THR A 136 8.03 -4.66 3.45
CA THR A 136 7.23 -4.10 4.55
C THR A 136 7.94 -4.11 5.90
N THR A 137 9.14 -4.71 5.97
CA THR A 137 10.02 -4.60 7.14
C THR A 137 10.38 -3.13 7.37
N LEU A 138 10.20 -2.64 8.61
CA LEU A 138 10.43 -1.23 8.93
C LEU A 138 11.84 -0.79 8.56
N THR A 139 11.91 0.32 7.83
CA THR A 139 13.13 1.09 7.67
C THR A 139 13.54 1.59 9.06
N ARG A 140 14.80 1.42 9.47
CA ARG A 140 15.27 1.97 10.75
C ARG A 140 15.24 3.49 10.69
N SER A 141 14.11 4.06 11.08
CA SER A 141 13.75 5.48 11.08
C SER A 141 14.55 6.37 12.04
N SER A 142 15.66 5.86 12.56
CA SER A 142 16.45 6.49 13.63
C SER A 142 17.87 5.96 13.53
N ASN A 143 18.49 6.14 12.38
CA ASN A 143 19.92 5.88 12.21
C ASN A 143 20.68 7.18 12.50
N LEU A 144 21.85 7.05 13.14
CA LEU A 144 22.80 8.15 13.22
C LEU A 144 23.21 8.53 11.80
N VAL A 145 23.03 9.78 11.44
CA VAL A 145 23.69 10.37 10.28
C VAL A 145 24.91 11.11 10.81
N VAL A 146 26.07 10.83 10.24
CA VAL A 146 27.27 11.63 10.50
C VAL A 146 27.41 12.61 9.33
N ALA A 147 26.55 13.63 9.32
CA ALA A 147 26.56 14.71 8.34
C ALA A 147 26.58 16.07 9.04
N GLY A 148 26.96 17.13 8.32
CA GLY A 148 26.88 18.51 8.81
C GLY A 148 27.72 18.83 10.05
N GLY A 149 28.77 18.05 10.38
CA GLY A 149 29.64 18.35 11.51
C GLY A 149 28.95 18.28 12.89
N GLN A 150 28.08 17.28 13.11
CA GLN A 150 27.24 17.07 14.31
C GLN A 150 25.93 17.88 14.35
N LEU A 151 25.59 18.62 13.28
CA LEU A 151 24.33 19.37 13.22
C LEU A 151 23.13 18.50 12.80
N GLU A 152 23.37 17.51 11.94
CA GLU A 152 22.36 16.57 11.45
C GLU A 152 22.58 15.21 12.12
N ASP A 153 22.08 15.04 13.34
CA ASP A 153 22.33 13.87 14.20
C ASP A 153 21.29 12.75 14.06
N VAL A 154 20.17 13.00 13.38
CA VAL A 154 19.07 12.04 13.15
C VAL A 154 18.59 12.01 11.70
N SER A 155 18.12 10.84 11.23
CA SER A 155 17.38 10.71 9.97
C SER A 155 16.27 9.67 10.05
N ASN A 156 15.17 9.95 9.35
CA ASN A 156 13.98 9.11 9.27
C ASN A 156 13.95 8.15 8.07
N ALA A 157 14.97 8.16 7.20
CA ALA A 157 15.05 7.33 5.99
C ALA A 157 13.86 7.46 5.00
N GLY A 158 13.19 8.63 4.97
CA GLY A 158 12.00 8.90 4.15
C GLY A 158 12.07 8.45 2.69
N PRO A 159 13.13 8.79 1.92
CA PRO A 159 13.25 8.34 0.52
C PRO A 159 13.24 6.82 0.36
N ASN A 160 13.86 6.09 1.31
CA ASN A 160 13.86 4.64 1.28
C ASN A 160 12.47 4.09 1.63
N THR A 161 11.79 4.64 2.65
CA THR A 161 10.40 4.27 2.98
C THR A 161 9.46 4.46 1.77
N ALA A 162 9.57 5.57 1.04
CA ALA A 162 8.78 5.81 -0.17
C ALA A 162 9.08 4.80 -1.30
N ARG A 163 10.36 4.43 -1.49
CA ARG A 163 10.75 3.39 -2.45
C ARG A 163 10.14 2.03 -2.10
N LYS A 164 10.24 1.63 -0.82
CA LYS A 164 9.68 0.36 -0.32
C LYS A 164 8.15 0.33 -0.48
N MET A 165 7.47 1.43 -0.15
CA MET A 165 6.02 1.58 -0.37
C MET A 165 5.62 1.33 -1.83
N ARG A 166 6.35 1.92 -2.78
CA ARG A 166 6.06 1.74 -4.21
C ARG A 166 6.22 0.28 -4.66
N GLU A 167 7.28 -0.40 -4.23
CA GLU A 167 7.49 -1.80 -4.60
C GLU A 167 6.47 -2.73 -3.89
N ALA A 168 6.20 -2.50 -2.61
CA ALA A 168 5.17 -3.23 -1.88
C ALA A 168 3.79 -3.10 -2.55
N LEU A 169 3.41 -1.91 -3.02
CA LEU A 169 2.14 -1.69 -3.72
C LEU A 169 2.05 -2.50 -5.02
N LYS A 170 3.13 -2.50 -5.80
CA LYS A 170 3.22 -3.31 -7.03
C LYS A 170 3.06 -4.80 -6.73
N LEU A 171 3.72 -5.32 -5.69
CA LEU A 171 3.60 -6.71 -5.27
C LEU A 171 2.20 -7.06 -4.74
N MET A 172 1.58 -6.15 -3.99
CA MET A 172 0.19 -6.30 -3.52
C MET A 172 -0.79 -6.43 -4.68
N TYR A 173 -0.62 -5.67 -5.76
CA TYR A 173 -1.41 -5.84 -6.99
C TYR A 173 -1.23 -7.22 -7.63
N GLN A 174 0.00 -7.75 -7.64
CA GLN A 174 0.27 -9.10 -8.17
C GLN A 174 -0.40 -10.19 -7.32
N LEU A 175 -0.34 -10.06 -5.99
CA LEU A 175 -1.00 -10.99 -5.08
C LEU A 175 -2.52 -10.90 -5.19
N ALA A 176 -3.07 -9.69 -5.30
CA ALA A 176 -4.50 -9.46 -5.52
C ALA A 176 -4.96 -10.06 -6.86
N ALA A 177 -4.18 -9.88 -7.93
CA ALA A 177 -4.45 -10.45 -9.25
C ALA A 177 -4.55 -11.98 -9.21
N MET A 178 -3.64 -12.62 -8.46
CA MET A 178 -3.69 -14.06 -8.24
C MET A 178 -4.94 -14.46 -7.44
N GLN A 179 -5.28 -13.73 -6.38
CA GLN A 179 -6.50 -13.98 -5.62
C GLN A 179 -7.77 -13.79 -6.47
N THR A 180 -7.81 -12.81 -7.39
CA THR A 180 -8.91 -12.61 -8.35
C THR A 180 -9.05 -13.78 -9.31
N LEU A 181 -7.94 -14.27 -9.88
CA LEU A 181 -7.94 -15.45 -10.76
C LEU A 181 -8.53 -16.67 -10.05
N TYR A 182 -8.05 -16.95 -8.83
CA TYR A 182 -8.51 -18.07 -8.02
C TYR A 182 -9.99 -17.94 -7.64
N ALA A 183 -10.41 -16.76 -7.17
CA ALA A 183 -11.80 -16.51 -6.81
C ALA A 183 -12.74 -16.66 -8.02
N ALA A 184 -12.35 -16.16 -9.19
CA ALA A 184 -13.15 -16.29 -10.40
C ALA A 184 -13.28 -17.76 -10.85
N GLN A 185 -12.19 -18.53 -10.78
CA GLN A 185 -12.22 -19.96 -11.07
C GLN A 185 -13.14 -20.71 -10.09
N ALA A 186 -13.07 -20.40 -8.80
CA ALA A 186 -13.91 -21.02 -7.78
C ALA A 186 -15.40 -20.72 -8.02
N VAL A 187 -15.75 -19.48 -8.41
CA VAL A 187 -17.11 -19.11 -8.80
C VAL A 187 -17.60 -19.93 -10.00
N ASP A 188 -16.78 -20.08 -11.04
CA ASP A 188 -17.19 -20.81 -12.24
C ASP A 188 -17.37 -22.29 -11.98
N LEU A 189 -16.48 -22.91 -11.20
CA LEU A 189 -16.61 -24.29 -10.77
C LEU A 189 -17.88 -24.51 -9.95
N ARG A 190 -18.19 -23.59 -9.03
CA ARG A 190 -19.42 -23.67 -8.25
C ARG A 190 -20.67 -23.57 -9.13
N ARG A 191 -20.66 -22.68 -10.13
CA ARG A 191 -21.77 -22.51 -11.08
C ARG A 191 -22.04 -23.72 -11.97
N ARG A 192 -21.06 -24.60 -12.16
CA ARG A 192 -21.24 -25.86 -12.90
C ARG A 192 -22.01 -26.90 -12.09
N ASP A 193 -21.98 -26.81 -10.77
CA ASP A 193 -22.79 -27.67 -9.92
C ASP A 193 -24.22 -27.14 -9.87
N ALA A 194 -25.08 -27.69 -10.73
CA ALA A 194 -26.50 -27.33 -10.79
C ALA A 194 -27.25 -27.59 -9.47
N SER A 195 -26.70 -28.42 -8.57
CA SER A 195 -27.29 -28.67 -7.25
C SER A 195 -27.02 -27.54 -6.25
N GLN A 196 -26.08 -26.64 -6.53
CA GLN A 196 -25.68 -25.52 -5.67
C GLN A 196 -25.69 -24.19 -6.44
N PRO A 197 -26.88 -23.63 -6.75
CA PRO A 197 -26.97 -22.38 -7.48
C PRO A 197 -26.29 -21.23 -6.70
N LEU A 198 -25.30 -20.59 -7.33
CA LEU A 198 -24.54 -19.48 -6.75
C LEU A 198 -24.97 -18.14 -7.37
N ALA A 199 -25.54 -17.27 -6.54
CA ALA A 199 -25.73 -15.85 -6.85
C ALA A 199 -24.60 -15.01 -6.22
N LEU A 200 -23.99 -14.13 -7.02
CA LEU A 200 -23.05 -13.13 -6.53
C LEU A 200 -23.79 -11.81 -6.23
N GLY A 201 -23.25 -11.00 -5.32
CA GLY A 201 -23.71 -9.62 -5.15
C GLY A 201 -23.41 -8.78 -6.39
N ALA A 202 -24.09 -7.65 -6.56
CA ALA A 202 -23.99 -6.83 -7.79
C ALA A 202 -22.53 -6.46 -8.16
N VAL A 203 -21.75 -5.99 -7.19
CA VAL A 203 -20.35 -5.58 -7.39
C VAL A 203 -19.44 -6.77 -7.70
N THR A 204 -19.60 -7.89 -6.99
CA THR A 204 -18.77 -9.09 -7.24
C THR A 204 -19.15 -9.79 -8.54
N GLN A 205 -20.43 -9.73 -8.93
CA GLN A 205 -20.90 -10.16 -10.24
C GLN A 205 -20.26 -9.34 -11.36
N LYS A 206 -20.22 -8.00 -11.21
CA LYS A 206 -19.58 -7.11 -12.16
C LYS A 206 -18.08 -7.38 -12.28
N LEU A 207 -17.36 -7.48 -11.15
CA LEU A 207 -15.92 -7.79 -11.14
C LEU A 207 -15.63 -9.14 -11.81
N HIS A 208 -16.43 -10.17 -11.51
CA HIS A 208 -16.30 -11.49 -12.12
C HIS A 208 -16.50 -11.42 -13.64
N ALA A 209 -17.55 -10.76 -14.10
CA ALA A 209 -17.83 -10.58 -15.53
C ALA A 209 -16.73 -9.79 -16.25
N ASP A 210 -16.29 -8.66 -15.67
CA ASP A 210 -15.23 -7.82 -16.23
C ASP A 210 -13.90 -8.56 -16.35
N PHE A 211 -13.60 -9.46 -15.40
CA PHE A 211 -12.43 -10.33 -15.48
C PHE A 211 -12.61 -11.43 -16.53
N ARG A 212 -13.78 -12.09 -16.57
CA ARG A 212 -14.05 -13.16 -17.54
C ARG A 212 -14.15 -12.69 -18.99
N ALA A 213 -14.44 -11.42 -19.22
CA ALA A 213 -14.30 -10.80 -20.53
C ALA A 213 -12.83 -10.73 -21.03
N ARG A 214 -11.86 -10.84 -20.13
CA ARG A 214 -10.41 -10.75 -20.42
C ARG A 214 -9.70 -12.09 -20.33
N SER A 215 -10.15 -12.97 -19.45
CA SER A 215 -9.55 -14.28 -19.20
C SER A 215 -10.61 -15.35 -18.93
N GLY A 216 -10.71 -16.31 -19.84
CA GLY A 216 -11.63 -17.44 -19.72
C GLY A 216 -11.35 -18.34 -18.51
N MET A 217 -12.34 -19.16 -18.15
CA MET A 217 -12.16 -20.21 -17.14
C MET A 217 -11.10 -21.21 -17.60
N MET A 218 -10.25 -21.66 -16.69
CA MET A 218 -9.28 -22.70 -16.98
C MET A 218 -9.98 -24.07 -16.91
N ILE A 219 -10.19 -24.70 -18.07
CA ILE A 219 -10.82 -26.03 -18.15
C ILE A 219 -9.75 -27.10 -18.08
N GLN A 220 -8.78 -27.02 -18.99
CA GLN A 220 -7.57 -27.84 -19.00
C GLN A 220 -6.38 -27.00 -18.52
N ASP A 221 -5.36 -27.68 -18.00
CA ASP A 221 -4.13 -27.03 -17.54
C ASP A 221 -3.52 -26.16 -18.67
N SER A 222 -3.22 -24.91 -18.36
CA SER A 222 -2.66 -23.93 -19.29
C SER A 222 -1.81 -22.88 -18.57
N GLU A 223 -0.99 -22.14 -19.31
CA GLU A 223 -0.15 -21.09 -18.72
C GLU A 223 -1.01 -19.94 -18.17
N THR A 224 -0.78 -19.56 -16.90
CA THR A 224 -1.59 -18.54 -16.20
C THR A 224 -1.03 -17.13 -16.29
N ARG A 225 0.14 -16.93 -16.91
CA ARG A 225 0.82 -15.62 -17.00
C ARG A 225 -0.10 -14.52 -17.56
N THR A 226 -0.77 -14.81 -18.67
CA THR A 226 -1.68 -13.85 -19.31
C THR A 226 -2.87 -13.53 -18.41
N ALA A 227 -3.47 -14.54 -17.77
CA ALA A 227 -4.59 -14.36 -16.87
C ALA A 227 -4.22 -13.48 -15.66
N LEU A 228 -3.04 -13.70 -15.07
CA LEU A 228 -2.52 -12.88 -13.98
C LEU A 228 -2.26 -11.44 -14.43
N ALA A 229 -1.68 -11.23 -15.61
CA ALA A 229 -1.45 -9.89 -16.15
C ALA A 229 -2.77 -9.14 -16.46
N GLU A 230 -3.78 -9.84 -16.97
CA GLU A 230 -5.12 -9.28 -17.20
C GLU A 230 -5.82 -8.90 -15.88
N ALA A 231 -5.71 -9.76 -14.86
CA ALA A 231 -6.24 -9.47 -13.54
C ALA A 231 -5.55 -8.24 -12.92
N GLU A 232 -4.22 -8.14 -13.01
CA GLU A 232 -3.48 -6.97 -12.51
C GLU A 232 -3.90 -5.69 -13.23
N ARG A 233 -4.05 -5.73 -14.55
CA ARG A 233 -4.48 -4.56 -15.36
C ARG A 233 -5.90 -4.15 -15.04
N LEU A 234 -6.81 -5.12 -14.88
CA LEU A 234 -8.18 -4.87 -14.44
C LEU A 234 -8.15 -4.12 -13.10
N LEU A 235 -7.51 -4.69 -12.07
CA LEU A 235 -7.52 -4.14 -10.71
C LEU A 235 -6.97 -2.71 -10.61
N LYS A 236 -5.98 -2.32 -11.43
CA LYS A 236 -5.41 -0.96 -11.42
C LYS A 236 -6.34 0.12 -11.97
N GLY A 237 -7.33 -0.24 -12.78
CA GLY A 237 -8.25 0.70 -13.40
C GLY A 237 -9.73 0.39 -13.16
N TRP A 238 -10.03 -0.58 -12.30
CA TRP A 238 -11.40 -1.03 -12.09
C TRP A 238 -12.16 -0.12 -11.13
N SER A 239 -13.38 0.23 -11.53
CA SER A 239 -14.32 0.97 -10.70
C SER A 239 -15.56 0.09 -10.48
N PRO A 240 -15.94 -0.15 -9.21
CA PRO A 240 -17.08 -1.00 -8.84
C PRO A 240 -18.43 -0.47 -9.30
#